data_AF-A0A431U9P5-F1
#
_entry.id   AF-A0A431U9P5-F1
#
_cell.length_a   1.000
_cell.length_b   1.000
_cell.length_c   1.000
_cell.angle_alpha   90.00
_cell.angle_beta   90.00
_cell.angle_gamma   90.00
#
_symmetry.space_group_name_H-M   'P 1'
#
loop_
_entity.id
_entity.type
_entity.pdbx_description
1 polymer ?
#
loop_
_entity_poly.entity_id
_entity_poly.type
_entity_poly.pdbx_seq_one_letter_code
_entity_poly.pdbx_strand_id
1 'polypeptide(L)'
;MTRIARPSLAFSAQLRTRLGLTREELGLLLGVTAAQVSHVENGRRGYSARAQERLYRLAALLPAAAAPAGAAAPPAPPAGPSPAEAAALRKRLRGCRRRLYHLRYDEAAPAARAAQLERRHLTLARLAEALAQPPAAAPPADAGRPPEREQEWLALLELGTRRLAHRQPTPTALAWRALKAQLLEAEIRGLEQLLGEAPAPPNPAGE
;
A
#
# COMPACT_ATOMS: atom_id res chain seq x y z
N MET A 1 12.02 45.96 -34.84
CA MET A 1 11.69 45.97 -33.40
C MET A 1 11.47 44.55 -32.92
N THR A 2 12.46 43.96 -32.24
CA THR A 2 12.45 42.56 -31.80
C THR A 2 11.61 42.42 -30.54
N ARG A 3 10.50 41.67 -30.62
CA ARG A 3 9.60 41.44 -29.49
C ARG A 3 10.20 40.37 -28.58
N ILE A 4 10.79 40.79 -27.46
CA ILE A 4 11.36 39.89 -26.44
C ILE A 4 10.22 39.04 -25.87
N ALA A 5 10.32 37.71 -25.99
CA ALA A 5 9.35 36.77 -25.44
C ALA A 5 9.30 36.92 -23.91
N ARG A 6 8.11 37.24 -23.36
CA ARG A 6 7.93 37.43 -21.92
C ARG A 6 8.05 36.09 -21.20
N PRO A 7 9.02 35.92 -20.28
CA PRO A 7 9.27 34.65 -19.58
C PRO A 7 8.14 34.23 -18.62
N SER A 8 7.15 35.08 -18.36
CA SER A 8 6.06 34.81 -17.43
C SER A 8 5.04 33.77 -17.93
N LEU A 9 4.95 33.54 -19.26
CA LEU A 9 3.94 32.67 -19.88
C LEU A 9 4.23 31.18 -19.64
N ALA A 10 5.52 30.82 -19.71
CA ALA A 10 5.96 29.46 -19.49
C ALA A 10 6.07 29.14 -17.99
N PHE A 11 6.27 30.15 -17.15
CA PHE A 11 6.61 29.96 -15.74
C PHE A 11 5.47 29.38 -14.90
N SER A 12 4.24 29.90 -15.02
CA SER A 12 3.11 29.36 -14.24
C SER A 12 2.69 27.97 -14.68
N ALA A 13 2.70 27.70 -15.99
CA ALA A 13 2.44 26.37 -16.54
C ALA A 13 3.52 25.36 -16.10
N GLN A 14 4.80 25.75 -16.12
CA GLN A 14 5.89 24.90 -15.62
C GLN A 14 5.75 24.62 -14.12
N LEU A 15 5.43 25.65 -13.32
CA LEU A 15 5.23 25.50 -11.89
C LEU A 15 4.07 24.56 -11.57
N ARG A 16 2.95 24.71 -12.28
CA ARG A 16 1.77 23.85 -12.15
C ARG A 16 2.10 22.38 -12.44
N THR A 17 2.77 22.11 -13.57
CA THR A 17 3.19 20.77 -13.97
C THR A 17 4.15 20.17 -12.94
N ARG A 18 5.08 20.97 -12.42
CA ARG A 18 6.09 20.52 -11.45
C ARG A 18 5.49 20.18 -10.08
N LEU A 19 4.44 20.87 -9.67
CA LEU A 19 3.71 20.62 -8.42
C LEU A 19 2.59 19.58 -8.58
N GLY A 20 2.28 19.14 -9.81
CA GLY A 20 1.17 18.22 -10.07
C GLY A 20 -0.21 18.83 -9.84
N LEU A 21 -0.35 20.16 -9.99
CA LEU A 21 -1.59 20.88 -9.69
C LEU A 21 -2.51 20.99 -10.91
N THR A 22 -3.82 21.03 -10.68
CA THR A 22 -4.80 21.48 -11.68
C THR A 22 -4.80 23.01 -11.79
N ARG A 23 -5.46 23.55 -12.83
CA ARG A 23 -5.60 25.02 -12.98
C ARG A 23 -6.48 25.63 -11.89
N GLU A 24 -7.44 24.87 -11.37
CA GLU A 24 -8.32 25.30 -10.28
C GLU A 24 -7.53 25.41 -8.98
N GLU A 25 -6.71 24.41 -8.66
CA GLU A 25 -5.86 24.41 -7.47
C GLU A 25 -4.83 25.53 -7.49
N LEU A 26 -4.18 25.77 -8.65
CA LEU A 26 -3.27 26.89 -8.80
C LEU A 26 -4.02 28.24 -8.66
N GLY A 27 -5.23 28.33 -9.19
CA GLY A 27 -6.08 29.51 -9.03
C GLY A 27 -6.35 29.84 -7.56
N LEU A 28 -6.74 28.83 -6.78
CA LEU A 28 -6.99 28.96 -5.34
C LEU A 28 -5.74 29.44 -4.58
N LEU A 29 -4.58 28.86 -4.86
CA LEU A 29 -3.30 29.25 -4.22
C LEU A 29 -2.89 30.70 -4.53
N LEU A 30 -3.13 31.15 -5.76
CA LEU A 30 -2.79 32.50 -6.19
C LEU A 30 -3.88 33.52 -5.80
N GLY A 31 -5.10 33.08 -5.53
CA GLY A 31 -6.27 33.94 -5.29
C GLY A 31 -6.86 34.50 -6.58
N VAL A 32 -6.89 33.71 -7.65
CA VAL A 32 -7.42 34.06 -8.99
C VAL A 32 -8.28 32.91 -9.52
N THR A 33 -9.10 33.15 -10.54
CA THR A 33 -9.94 32.09 -11.12
C THR A 33 -9.14 31.16 -12.04
N ALA A 34 -9.60 29.91 -12.21
CA ALA A 34 -9.01 28.96 -13.15
C ALA A 34 -8.99 29.48 -14.59
N ALA A 35 -10.01 30.25 -14.99
CA ALA A 35 -10.07 30.92 -16.29
C ALA A 35 -8.96 31.98 -16.44
N GLN A 36 -8.67 32.75 -15.37
CA GLN A 36 -7.54 33.68 -15.36
C GLN A 36 -6.20 32.96 -15.47
N VAL A 37 -6.03 31.83 -14.76
CA VAL A 37 -4.84 30.97 -14.92
C VAL A 37 -4.70 30.51 -16.36
N SER A 38 -5.76 30.00 -16.98
CA SER A 38 -5.77 29.58 -18.38
C SER A 38 -5.43 30.73 -19.34
N HIS A 39 -5.97 31.92 -19.15
CA HIS A 39 -5.63 33.09 -19.97
C HIS A 39 -4.18 33.51 -19.83
N VAL A 40 -3.59 33.39 -18.63
CA VAL A 40 -2.17 33.69 -18.41
C VAL A 40 -1.26 32.62 -19.03
N GLU A 41 -1.57 31.33 -18.86
CA GLU A 41 -0.83 30.23 -19.49
C GLU A 41 -0.88 30.31 -21.03
N ASN A 42 -2.01 30.76 -21.60
CA ASN A 42 -2.17 30.98 -23.04
C ASN A 42 -1.62 32.33 -23.53
N GLY A 43 -0.98 33.11 -22.66
CA GLY A 43 -0.39 34.40 -23.01
C GLY A 43 -1.33 35.52 -23.42
N ARG A 44 -2.63 35.37 -23.11
CA ARG A 44 -3.63 36.40 -23.36
C ARG A 44 -3.59 37.53 -22.34
N ARG A 45 -3.16 37.25 -21.09
CA ARG A 45 -3.06 38.22 -19.99
C ARG A 45 -1.86 37.93 -19.07
N GLY A 46 -1.49 38.89 -18.22
CA GLY A 46 -0.55 38.68 -17.11
C GLY A 46 -1.28 38.58 -15.77
N TYR A 47 -0.60 38.08 -14.74
CA TYR A 47 -1.10 38.13 -13.37
C TYR A 47 -1.05 39.57 -12.81
N SER A 48 -1.88 39.84 -11.80
CA SER A 48 -1.69 41.03 -10.96
C SER A 48 -0.39 40.92 -10.17
N ALA A 49 0.17 42.05 -9.73
CA ALA A 49 1.42 42.06 -8.96
C ALA A 49 1.39 41.13 -7.75
N ARG A 50 0.27 41.10 -7.02
CA ARG A 50 0.07 40.23 -5.85
C ARG A 50 0.05 38.74 -6.20
N ALA A 51 -0.59 38.36 -7.31
CA ALA A 51 -0.61 36.97 -7.76
C ALA A 51 0.77 36.53 -8.30
N GLN A 52 1.48 37.46 -8.96
CA GLN A 52 2.86 37.22 -9.41
C GLN A 52 3.82 37.02 -8.23
N GLU A 53 3.71 37.81 -7.16
CA GLU A 53 4.52 37.65 -5.94
C GLU A 53 4.27 36.27 -5.29
N ARG A 54 3.01 35.86 -5.14
CA ARG A 54 2.66 34.52 -4.62
C ARG A 54 3.24 33.40 -5.48
N LEU A 55 3.18 33.55 -6.80
CA LEU A 55 3.76 32.59 -7.74
C LEU A 55 5.27 32.46 -7.54
N TYR A 56 5.99 33.57 -7.34
CA TYR A 56 7.44 33.54 -7.04
C TYR A 56 7.75 32.92 -5.68
N ARG A 57 6.94 33.19 -4.65
CA ARG A 57 7.10 32.53 -3.33
C ARG A 57 6.93 31.02 -3.43
N LEU A 58 5.91 30.55 -4.17
CA LEU A 58 5.71 29.12 -4.43
C LEU A 58 6.90 28.51 -5.18
N ALA A 59 7.46 29.23 -6.16
CA ALA A 59 8.62 28.76 -6.90
C ALA A 59 9.89 28.65 -6.04
N ALA A 60 10.07 29.55 -5.07
CA ALA A 60 11.21 29.52 -4.15
C ALA A 60 11.20 28.32 -3.19
N LEU A 61 10.03 27.70 -2.96
CA LEU A 61 9.90 26.50 -2.12
C LEU A 61 10.21 25.20 -2.87
N LEU A 62 10.28 25.25 -4.19
CA LEU A 62 10.66 24.08 -4.98
C LEU A 62 12.18 23.91 -4.95
N PRO A 63 12.70 22.67 -4.83
CA PRO A 63 14.11 22.42 -5.03
C PRO A 63 14.55 22.97 -6.39
N ALA A 64 15.83 23.30 -6.60
CA ALA A 64 16.29 23.76 -7.91
C ALA A 64 15.87 22.74 -8.99
N ALA A 65 15.31 23.21 -10.11
CA ALA A 65 15.00 22.32 -11.22
C ALA A 65 16.32 21.71 -11.68
N ALA A 66 16.41 20.38 -11.69
CA ALA A 66 17.48 19.71 -12.41
C ALA A 66 17.45 20.26 -13.85
N ALA A 67 18.60 20.74 -14.33
CA ALA A 67 18.69 21.33 -15.67
C ALA A 67 18.09 20.36 -16.70
N PRO A 68 17.39 20.85 -17.74
CA PRO A 68 16.91 19.99 -18.80
C PRO A 68 18.14 19.29 -19.38
N ALA A 69 18.17 17.96 -19.24
CA ALA A 69 19.15 17.15 -19.94
C ALA A 69 19.00 17.49 -21.42
N GLY A 70 19.95 18.25 -21.97
CA GLY A 70 20.04 18.47 -23.40
C GLY A 70 19.95 17.11 -24.08
N ALA A 71 19.27 17.05 -25.22
CA ALA A 71 19.00 15.83 -25.99
C ALA A 71 20.27 14.98 -26.10
N ALA A 72 20.47 14.11 -25.11
CA ALA A 72 21.53 13.16 -25.07
C ALA A 72 21.11 12.09 -26.07
N ALA A 73 22.08 11.62 -26.86
CA ALA A 73 21.95 10.34 -27.54
C ALA A 73 21.30 9.34 -26.57
N PRO A 74 20.39 8.46 -27.05
CA PRO A 74 19.72 7.49 -26.19
C PRO A 74 20.79 6.88 -25.28
N PRO A 75 20.64 6.98 -23.95
CA PRO A 75 21.66 6.52 -23.04
C PRO A 75 21.97 5.08 -23.43
N ALA A 76 23.25 4.78 -23.61
CA ALA A 76 23.69 3.41 -23.83
C ALA A 76 22.97 2.53 -22.79
N PRO A 77 22.44 1.35 -23.20
CA PRO A 77 21.72 0.49 -22.28
C PRO A 77 22.59 0.32 -21.02
N PRO A 78 22.00 0.49 -19.81
CA PRO A 78 22.79 0.42 -18.59
C PRO A 78 23.56 -0.89 -18.63
N ALA A 79 24.88 -0.80 -18.39
CA ALA A 79 25.70 -1.99 -18.27
C ALA A 79 25.03 -2.91 -17.23
N GLY A 80 24.85 -4.18 -17.58
CA GLY A 80 24.26 -5.15 -16.67
C GLY A 80 25.02 -5.21 -15.34
N PRO A 81 24.40 -5.72 -14.28
CA PRO A 81 25.03 -5.75 -12.96
C PRO A 81 26.36 -6.50 -13.02
N SER A 82 27.38 -5.94 -12.35
CA SER A 82 28.65 -6.62 -12.13
C SER A 82 28.44 -7.97 -11.43
N PRO A 83 29.39 -8.92 -11.50
CA PRO A 83 29.25 -10.22 -10.82
C PRO A 83 28.98 -10.10 -9.30
N ALA A 84 29.58 -9.11 -8.64
CA ALA A 84 29.35 -8.83 -7.23
C ALA A 84 27.93 -8.30 -6.96
N GLU A 85 27.45 -7.36 -7.78
CA GLU A 85 26.06 -6.87 -7.69
C GLU A 85 25.06 -7.99 -7.98
N ALA A 86 25.30 -8.82 -9.00
CA ALA A 86 24.46 -9.97 -9.32
C ALA A 86 24.38 -10.96 -8.13
N ALA A 87 25.49 -11.21 -7.43
CA ALA A 87 25.49 -12.04 -6.22
C ALA A 87 24.64 -11.42 -5.09
N ALA A 88 24.74 -10.11 -4.89
CA ALA A 88 23.94 -9.38 -3.90
C ALA A 88 22.44 -9.40 -4.24
N LEU A 89 22.09 -9.17 -5.52
CA LEU A 89 20.72 -9.24 -6.02
C LEU A 89 20.12 -10.64 -5.83
N ARG A 90 20.86 -11.71 -6.16
CA ARG A 90 20.42 -13.10 -5.90
C ARG A 90 20.19 -13.37 -4.41
N LYS A 91 21.05 -12.85 -3.53
CA LYS A 91 20.88 -12.99 -2.07
C LYS A 91 19.59 -12.29 -1.62
N ARG A 92 19.34 -11.07 -2.11
CA ARG A 92 18.12 -10.31 -1.83
C ARG A 92 16.87 -11.03 -2.34
N LEU A 93 16.90 -11.53 -3.57
CA LEU A 93 15.82 -12.31 -4.18
C LEU A 93 15.45 -13.53 -3.33
N ARG A 94 16.44 -14.31 -2.86
CA ARG A 94 16.20 -15.42 -1.92
C ARG A 94 15.54 -14.95 -0.62
N GLY A 95 15.97 -13.81 -0.09
CA GLY A 95 15.38 -13.18 1.09
C GLY A 95 13.90 -12.79 0.89
N CYS A 96 13.59 -12.12 -0.22
CA CYS A 96 12.22 -11.70 -0.54
C CYS A 96 11.30 -12.90 -0.76
N ARG A 97 11.75 -13.92 -1.51
CA ARG A 97 10.99 -15.17 -1.72
C ARG A 97 10.69 -15.89 -0.40
N ARG A 98 11.67 -15.99 0.50
CA ARG A 98 11.45 -16.60 1.83
C ARG A 98 10.44 -15.80 2.65
N ARG A 99 10.53 -14.47 2.66
CA ARG A 99 9.57 -13.60 3.37
C ARG A 99 8.15 -13.76 2.81
N LEU A 100 8.01 -13.78 1.48
CA LEU A 100 6.72 -13.98 0.82
C LEU A 100 6.13 -15.35 1.17
N TYR A 101 6.94 -16.40 1.17
CA TYR A 101 6.52 -17.74 1.59
C TYR A 101 5.95 -17.75 3.01
N HIS A 102 6.68 -17.18 3.98
CA HIS A 102 6.20 -17.09 5.37
C HIS A 102 4.92 -16.27 5.50
N LEU A 103 4.83 -15.14 4.78
CA LEU A 103 3.65 -14.29 4.83
C LEU A 103 2.41 -15.02 4.29
N ARG A 104 2.53 -15.72 3.16
CA ARG A 104 1.44 -16.53 2.58
C ARG A 104 1.04 -17.69 3.48
N TYR A 105 2.01 -18.34 4.13
CA TYR A 105 1.75 -19.37 5.12
C TYR A 105 0.95 -18.81 6.31
N ASP A 106 1.33 -17.63 6.81
CA ASP A 106 0.66 -16.94 7.90
C ASP A 106 -0.73 -16.39 7.53
N GLU A 107 -1.01 -16.17 6.24
CA GLU A 107 -2.34 -15.72 5.73
C GLU A 107 -3.38 -16.84 5.69
N ALA A 108 -2.97 -18.10 5.52
CA ALA A 108 -3.89 -19.23 5.54
C ALA A 108 -4.50 -19.47 6.94
N ALA A 109 -3.76 -19.17 8.00
CA ALA A 109 -4.16 -19.46 9.37
C ALA A 109 -5.36 -18.62 9.87
N PRO A 110 -5.45 -17.29 9.63
CA PRO A 110 -6.59 -16.48 10.04
C PRO A 110 -7.94 -16.97 9.51
N ALA A 111 -8.04 -17.33 8.23
CA ALA A 111 -9.30 -17.79 7.64
C ALA A 111 -9.80 -19.08 8.30
N ALA A 112 -8.91 -20.05 8.50
CA ALA A 112 -9.23 -21.30 9.20
C ALA A 112 -9.66 -21.04 10.66
N ARG A 113 -8.97 -20.13 11.37
CA ARG A 113 -9.31 -19.76 12.76
C ARG A 113 -10.63 -19.00 12.85
N ALA A 114 -10.95 -18.14 11.88
CA ALA A 114 -12.21 -17.41 11.81
C ALA A 114 -13.38 -18.38 11.61
N ALA A 115 -13.26 -19.33 10.67
CA ALA A 115 -14.27 -20.37 10.46
C ALA A 115 -14.44 -21.28 11.69
N GLN A 116 -13.35 -21.58 12.41
CA GLN A 116 -13.42 -22.33 13.67
C GLN A 116 -14.14 -21.54 14.77
N LEU A 117 -13.90 -20.24 14.89
CA LEU A 117 -14.59 -19.37 15.83
C LEU A 117 -16.08 -19.27 15.54
N GLU A 118 -16.46 -19.13 14.27
CA GLU A 118 -17.85 -19.08 13.84
C GLU A 118 -18.58 -20.39 14.18
N ARG A 119 -17.99 -21.54 13.85
CA ARG A 119 -18.52 -22.85 14.27
C ARG A 119 -18.69 -22.94 15.78
N ARG A 120 -17.71 -22.44 16.54
CA ARG A 120 -17.77 -22.44 18.01
C ARG A 120 -18.89 -21.55 18.54
N HIS A 121 -19.11 -20.36 17.97
CA HIS A 121 -20.25 -19.50 18.33
C HIS A 121 -21.59 -20.20 18.06
N LEU A 122 -21.76 -20.81 16.89
CA LEU A 122 -22.99 -21.55 16.55
C LEU A 122 -23.22 -22.72 17.50
N THR A 123 -22.18 -23.49 17.83
CA THR A 123 -22.29 -24.59 18.80
C THR A 123 -22.68 -24.08 20.19
N LEU A 124 -22.09 -22.98 20.67
CA LEU A 124 -22.43 -22.42 21.98
C LEU A 124 -23.86 -21.87 22.00
N ALA A 125 -24.32 -21.24 20.93
CA ALA A 125 -25.70 -20.77 20.81
C ALA A 125 -26.70 -21.93 20.88
N ARG A 126 -26.44 -23.03 20.15
CA ARG A 126 -27.27 -24.25 20.20
C ARG A 126 -27.26 -24.91 21.58
N LEU A 127 -26.10 -24.93 22.24
CA LEU A 127 -25.98 -25.46 23.59
C LEU A 127 -26.77 -24.62 24.60
N ALA A 128 -26.70 -23.29 24.49
CA ALA A 128 -27.47 -22.38 25.31
C ALA A 128 -28.98 -22.58 25.13
N GLU A 129 -29.43 -22.73 23.87
CA GLU A 129 -30.83 -23.03 23.55
C GLU A 129 -31.29 -24.36 24.14
N ALA A 130 -30.48 -25.42 24.00
CA ALA A 130 -30.79 -26.73 24.56
C ALA A 130 -30.87 -26.71 26.10
N LEU A 131 -29.98 -25.98 26.78
CA LEU A 131 -29.99 -25.83 28.24
C LEU A 131 -31.15 -24.96 28.75
N ALA A 132 -31.71 -24.10 27.90
CA ALA A 132 -32.90 -23.29 28.24
C ALA A 132 -34.20 -24.09 28.13
N GLN A 133 -34.21 -25.20 27.40
CA GLN A 133 -35.38 -26.06 27.29
C GLN A 133 -35.55 -26.89 28.58
N PRO A 134 -36.75 -26.90 29.19
CA PRO A 134 -37.01 -27.75 30.35
C PRO A 134 -36.80 -29.22 29.95
N PRO A 135 -36.11 -30.03 30.78
CA PRO A 135 -35.82 -31.40 30.42
C PRO A 135 -37.12 -32.18 30.24
N ALA A 136 -37.32 -32.74 29.05
CA ALA A 136 -38.41 -33.68 28.80
C ALA A 136 -38.13 -34.96 29.61
N ALA A 137 -38.76 -35.08 30.79
CA ALA A 137 -38.63 -36.20 31.72
C ALA A 137 -37.17 -36.71 31.86
N ALA A 138 -36.34 -35.98 32.62
CA ALA A 138 -34.95 -36.35 32.82
C ALA A 138 -34.82 -37.80 33.34
N PRO A 139 -33.87 -38.60 32.81
CA PRO A 139 -33.59 -39.91 33.37
C PRO A 139 -33.16 -39.78 34.84
N PRO A 140 -33.48 -40.76 35.70
CA PRO A 140 -33.30 -40.66 37.15
C PRO A 140 -31.84 -40.44 37.59
N ALA A 141 -30.87 -40.74 36.74
CA ALA A 141 -29.45 -40.55 37.01
C ALA A 141 -29.01 -39.07 37.06
N ASP A 142 -29.74 -38.15 36.41
CA ASP A 142 -29.36 -36.74 36.29
C ASP A 142 -30.18 -35.79 37.19
N ALA A 143 -31.10 -36.33 37.99
CA ALA A 143 -32.07 -35.55 38.79
C ALA A 143 -31.46 -34.66 39.89
N GLY A 144 -30.14 -34.71 40.12
CA GLY A 144 -29.45 -33.94 41.16
C GLY A 144 -28.41 -32.93 40.66
N ARG A 145 -28.21 -32.77 39.33
CA ARG A 145 -27.21 -31.82 38.84
C ARG A 145 -27.77 -30.39 38.92
N PRO A 146 -27.09 -29.45 39.61
CA PRO A 146 -27.58 -28.08 39.73
C PRO A 146 -27.44 -27.34 38.39
N PRO A 147 -28.52 -26.71 37.88
CA PRO A 147 -28.50 -25.99 36.59
C PRO A 147 -27.52 -24.81 36.58
N GLU A 148 -27.22 -24.25 37.75
CA GLU A 148 -26.24 -23.17 37.94
C GLU A 148 -24.83 -23.57 37.45
N ARG A 149 -24.39 -24.80 37.69
CA ARG A 149 -23.07 -25.26 37.24
C ARG A 149 -22.96 -25.34 35.73
N GLU A 150 -24.05 -25.68 35.04
CA GLU A 150 -24.07 -25.77 33.58
C GLU A 150 -24.05 -24.37 32.95
N GLN A 151 -24.74 -23.40 33.57
CA GLN A 151 -24.68 -22.00 33.18
C GLN A 151 -23.30 -21.38 33.41
N GLU A 152 -22.66 -21.65 34.57
CA GLU A 152 -21.29 -21.22 34.86
C GLU A 152 -20.29 -21.78 33.84
N TRP A 153 -20.42 -23.07 33.51
CA TRP A 153 -19.57 -23.71 32.51
C TRP A 153 -19.76 -23.09 31.11
N LEU A 154 -21.00 -22.84 30.70
CA LEU A 154 -21.30 -22.16 29.43
C LEU A 154 -20.67 -20.75 29.40
N ALA A 155 -20.78 -19.99 30.49
CA ALA A 155 -20.17 -18.65 30.61
C ALA A 155 -18.64 -18.70 30.47
N LEU A 156 -17.98 -19.72 31.05
CA LEU A 156 -16.54 -19.94 30.88
C LEU A 156 -16.18 -20.24 29.42
N LEU A 157 -16.96 -21.06 28.72
CA LEU A 157 -16.75 -21.37 27.30
C LEU A 157 -16.92 -20.14 26.41
N GLU A 158 -17.93 -19.32 26.67
CA GLU A 158 -18.15 -18.04 25.97
C GLU A 158 -16.98 -17.08 26.18
N LEU A 159 -16.55 -16.90 27.44
CA LEU A 159 -15.40 -16.06 27.76
C LEU A 159 -14.13 -16.51 27.04
N GLY A 160 -13.87 -17.83 27.02
CA GLY A 160 -12.78 -18.41 26.25
C GLY A 160 -12.88 -18.11 24.75
N THR A 161 -14.09 -18.14 24.20
CA THR A 161 -14.33 -17.86 22.77
C THR A 161 -14.12 -16.38 22.44
N ARG A 162 -14.61 -15.46 23.30
CA ARG A 162 -14.37 -14.02 23.17
C ARG A 162 -12.88 -13.68 23.21
N ARG A 163 -12.12 -14.28 24.13
CA ARG A 163 -10.65 -14.12 24.20
C ARG A 163 -9.95 -14.57 22.92
N LEU A 164 -10.39 -15.66 22.31
CA LEU A 164 -9.87 -16.11 21.02
C LEU A 164 -10.24 -15.15 19.87
N ALA A 165 -11.46 -14.61 19.88
CA ALA A 165 -11.89 -13.61 18.91
C ALA A 165 -11.05 -12.33 18.98
N HIS A 166 -10.70 -11.85 20.18
CA HIS A 166 -9.81 -10.69 20.36
C HIS A 166 -8.39 -10.90 19.83
N ARG A 167 -7.94 -12.16 19.66
CA ARG A 167 -6.62 -12.48 19.07
C ARG A 167 -6.67 -12.56 17.55
N GLN A 168 -7.84 -12.42 16.92
CA GLN A 168 -7.93 -12.38 15.46
C GLN A 168 -7.29 -11.09 14.93
N PRO A 169 -6.56 -11.17 13.81
CA PRO A 169 -6.04 -9.98 13.17
C PRO A 169 -7.21 -9.07 12.74
N THR A 170 -7.05 -7.78 12.95
CA THR A 170 -8.02 -6.79 12.48
C THR A 170 -8.05 -6.74 10.95
N PRO A 171 -9.14 -6.27 10.32
CA PRO A 171 -9.21 -6.08 8.87
C PRO A 171 -8.06 -5.22 8.34
N THR A 172 -7.67 -4.16 9.07
CA THR A 172 -6.52 -3.32 8.72
C THR A 172 -5.20 -4.09 8.76
N ALA A 173 -5.00 -4.96 9.76
CA ALA A 173 -3.80 -5.80 9.85
C ALA A 173 -3.73 -6.80 8.69
N LEU A 174 -4.87 -7.35 8.26
CA LEU A 174 -4.95 -8.23 7.09
C LEU A 174 -4.66 -7.45 5.79
N ALA A 175 -5.26 -6.27 5.60
CA ALA A 175 -5.00 -5.43 4.43
C ALA A 175 -3.51 -5.02 4.33
N TRP A 176 -2.89 -4.69 5.46
CA TRP A 176 -1.46 -4.39 5.52
C TRP A 176 -0.57 -5.59 5.13
N ARG A 177 -0.94 -6.82 5.54
CA ARG A 177 -0.24 -8.04 5.13
C ARG A 177 -0.37 -8.29 3.63
N ALA A 178 -1.58 -8.15 3.08
CA ALA A 178 -1.81 -8.28 1.64
C ALA A 178 -0.98 -7.26 0.83
N LEU A 179 -0.92 -6.00 1.27
CA LEU A 179 -0.08 -4.98 0.64
C LEU A 179 1.41 -5.36 0.70
N LYS A 180 1.90 -5.85 1.85
CA LYS A 180 3.28 -6.34 1.97
C LYS A 180 3.58 -7.49 1.01
N ALA A 181 2.63 -8.41 0.82
CA ALA A 181 2.77 -9.50 -0.15
C ALA A 181 2.96 -8.95 -1.57
N GLN A 182 2.09 -8.02 -1.98
CA GLN A 182 2.15 -7.39 -3.31
C GLN A 182 3.47 -6.65 -3.54
N LEU A 183 3.96 -5.92 -2.54
CA LEU A 183 5.25 -5.22 -2.63
C LEU A 183 6.43 -6.20 -2.77
N LEU A 184 6.42 -7.31 -2.03
CA LEU A 184 7.45 -8.35 -2.16
C LEU A 184 7.40 -9.03 -3.54
N GLU A 185 6.22 -9.28 -4.08
CA GLU A 185 6.05 -9.82 -5.43
C GLU A 185 6.54 -8.86 -6.53
N ALA A 186 6.24 -7.58 -6.40
CA ALA A 186 6.76 -6.55 -7.29
C ALA A 186 8.29 -6.47 -7.23
N GLU A 187 8.86 -6.50 -6.02
CA GLU A 187 10.31 -6.51 -5.84
C GLU A 187 10.96 -7.77 -6.41
N ILE A 188 10.37 -8.95 -6.20
CA ILE A 188 10.84 -10.21 -6.80
C ILE A 188 10.90 -10.11 -8.32
N ARG A 189 9.82 -9.63 -8.96
CA ARG A 189 9.78 -9.44 -10.42
C ARG A 189 10.85 -8.47 -10.90
N GLY A 190 11.03 -7.34 -10.21
CA GLY A 190 12.06 -6.37 -10.55
C GLY A 190 13.48 -6.95 -10.42
N LEU A 191 13.75 -7.73 -9.37
CA LEU A 191 15.03 -8.40 -9.18
C LEU A 191 15.29 -9.49 -10.22
N GLU A 192 14.25 -10.22 -10.65
CA GLU A 192 14.35 -11.22 -11.71
C GLU A 192 14.63 -10.58 -13.07
N GLN A 193 14.00 -9.45 -13.38
CA GLN A 193 14.28 -8.67 -14.60
C GLN A 193 15.74 -8.19 -14.62
N LEU A 194 16.22 -7.55 -13.53
CA LEU A 194 17.60 -7.08 -13.43
C LEU A 194 18.64 -8.21 -13.54
N LEU A 195 18.30 -9.42 -13.07
CA LEU A 195 19.15 -10.60 -13.18
C LEU A 195 19.09 -11.28 -14.55
N GLY A 196 17.97 -11.16 -15.27
CA GLY A 196 17.80 -11.68 -16.62
C GLY A 196 18.46 -10.81 -17.69
N GLU A 197 18.56 -9.51 -17.45
CA GLU A 197 19.30 -8.56 -18.29
C GLU A 197 20.82 -8.63 -18.10
N ALA A 198 21.30 -9.37 -17.09
CA ALA A 198 22.72 -9.55 -16.86
C ALA A 198 23.35 -10.36 -18.01
N PRO A 199 24.36 -9.85 -18.72
CA PRO A 199 25.00 -10.58 -19.79
C PRO A 199 25.57 -11.89 -19.23
N ALA A 200 25.31 -13.00 -19.94
CA ALA A 200 25.86 -14.30 -19.57
C ALA A 200 27.38 -14.17 -19.41
N PRO A 201 27.98 -14.71 -18.34
CA PRO A 201 29.43 -14.68 -18.20
C PRO A 201 30.05 -15.28 -19.47
N PRO A 202 31.12 -14.67 -20.01
CA PRO A 202 31.78 -15.23 -21.18
C PRO A 202 32.11 -16.69 -20.86
N ASN A 203 31.63 -17.60 -21.70
CA ASN A 203 31.97 -19.01 -21.59
C ASN A 203 33.50 -19.08 -21.63
N PRO A 204 34.17 -19.78 -20.67
CA PRO A 204 35.59 -20.04 -20.79
C PRO A 204 35.77 -20.97 -22.00
N ALA A 205 35.90 -20.37 -23.18
CA ALA A 205 36.10 -21.09 -24.42
C ALA A 205 37.52 -21.67 -24.38
N GLY A 206 37.54 -23.01 -24.35
CA GLY A 206 38.64 -23.90 -24.72
C GLY A 206 40.03 -23.32 -24.84
N GLU A 207 40.85 -23.58 -23.83
CA GLU A 207 42.23 -24.02 -24.07
C GLU A 207 42.25 -25.55 -24.24
#